data_AF-X1EI14-F1
#
_entry.id   AF-X1EI14-F1
#
_cell.length_a   1.000
_cell.length_b   1.000
_cell.length_c   1.000
_cell.angle_alpha   90.00
_cell.angle_beta   90.00
_cell.angle_gamma   90.00
#
_symmetry.space_group_name_H-M   'P 1'
#
loop_
_entity.id
_entity.type
_entity.pdbx_description
1 polymer ?
#
loop_
_entity_poly.entity_id
_entity_poly.type
_entity_poly.pdbx_seq_one_letter_code
_entity_poly.pdbx_strand_id
1 'polypeptide(L)'
;MNNWNDKVIFIYSVADLLRGPYRPNQYKDIMLPMTVLRRLDGVLEPTKANVLARYEILKESKVKNVEPILNRVAGQSFHNTS
;
A
#
# COMPACT_ATOMS: atom_id res chain seq x y z
N MET A 1 2.26 9.90 -25.32
CA MET A 1 2.69 8.60 -25.88
C MET A 1 3.19 7.73 -24.75
N ASN A 2 2.54 6.61 -24.47
CA ASN A 2 2.97 5.71 -23.41
C ASN A 2 4.20 4.94 -23.90
N ASN A 3 5.39 5.27 -23.39
CA ASN A 3 6.62 4.59 -23.79
C ASN A 3 6.73 3.25 -23.05
N TRP A 4 6.12 2.20 -23.60
CA TRP A 4 6.02 0.88 -22.98
C TRP A 4 7.37 0.20 -22.80
N ASN A 5 8.32 0.44 -23.71
CA ASN A 5 9.68 -0.10 -23.60
C ASN A 5 10.38 0.37 -22.33
N ASP A 6 10.28 1.65 -21.97
CA ASP A 6 10.89 2.18 -20.75
C ASP A 6 10.32 1.52 -19.50
N LYS A 7 9.02 1.24 -19.49
CA LYS A 7 8.35 0.54 -18.38
C LYS A 7 8.80 -0.92 -18.28
N VAL A 8 8.93 -1.61 -19.42
CA VAL A 8 9.42 -3.00 -19.46
C VAL A 8 10.86 -3.05 -18.95
N ILE A 9 11.74 -2.18 -19.44
CA ILE A 9 13.14 -2.08 -18.99
C ILE A 9 13.20 -1.77 -17.49
N PHE A 10 12.38 -0.84 -17.00
CA PHE A 10 12.29 -0.52 -15.59
C PHE A 10 11.88 -1.73 -14.75
N ILE A 11 10.82 -2.46 -15.14
CA ILE A 11 10.36 -3.65 -14.42
C ILE A 11 11.46 -4.73 -14.39
N TYR A 12 12.15 -4.97 -15.51
CA TYR A 12 13.26 -5.92 -15.55
C TYR A 12 14.43 -5.48 -14.66
N SER A 13 14.78 -4.19 -14.65
CA SER A 13 15.85 -3.65 -13.81
C SER A 13 15.58 -3.83 -12.32
N VAL A 14 14.32 -3.71 -11.90
CA VAL A 14 13.89 -3.96 -10.51
C VAL A 14 13.91 -5.46 -10.21
N ALA A 15 13.51 -6.31 -11.15
CA ALA A 15 13.56 -7.76 -10.98
C ALA A 15 15.00 -8.29 -10.88
N ASP A 16 15.96 -7.65 -11.55
CA ASP A 16 17.38 -8.00 -11.44
C ASP A 16 17.94 -7.74 -10.02
N LEU A 17 17.37 -6.82 -9.24
CA LEU A 17 17.74 -6.64 -7.82
C LEU A 17 17.39 -7.87 -6.96
N LEU A 18 16.42 -8.68 -7.40
CA LEU A 18 16.04 -9.93 -6.72
C LEU A 18 16.92 -11.12 -7.15
N ARG A 19 17.67 -10.99 -8.27
CA ARG A 19 18.66 -11.97 -8.75
C ARG A 19 19.93 -11.89 -7.91
N GLY A 20 19.82 -12.29 -6.66
CA GLY A 20 20.96 -12.53 -5.76
C GLY A 20 20.67 -13.73 -4.86
N PRO A 21 20.19 -13.51 -3.62
CA PRO A 21 19.98 -14.57 -2.64
C PRO A 21 18.81 -15.53 -2.95
N TYR A 22 17.97 -15.21 -3.94
CA TYR A 22 16.74 -15.96 -4.22
C TYR A 22 16.81 -16.65 -5.59
N ARG A 23 16.39 -17.92 -5.61
CA ARG A 23 16.19 -18.69 -6.83
C ARG A 23 14.85 -18.29 -7.49
N PRO A 24 14.67 -18.50 -8.81
CA PRO A 24 13.45 -18.12 -9.52
C PRO A 24 12.14 -18.65 -8.92
N ASN A 25 12.18 -19.81 -8.27
CA ASN A 25 11.03 -20.38 -7.56
C ASN A 25 10.67 -19.62 -6.27
N GLN A 26 11.64 -18.98 -5.61
CA GLN A 26 11.47 -18.21 -4.37
C GLN A 26 10.98 -16.78 -4.61
N TYR A 27 11.01 -16.29 -5.86
CA TYR A 27 10.52 -14.95 -6.17
C TYR A 27 9.04 -14.77 -5.81
N LYS A 28 8.24 -15.84 -5.95
CA LYS A 28 6.82 -15.81 -5.58
C LYS A 28 6.61 -15.52 -4.11
N ASP A 29 7.49 -16.01 -3.23
CA ASP A 29 7.37 -15.84 -1.78
C ASP A 29 7.54 -14.38 -1.35
N ILE A 30 8.21 -13.56 -2.18
CA ILE A 30 8.42 -12.13 -1.93
C ILE A 30 7.42 -11.30 -2.74
N MET A 31 7.28 -11.61 -4.03
CA MET A 31 6.41 -10.84 -4.93
C MET A 31 4.94 -10.91 -4.50
N LEU A 32 4.44 -12.06 -4.06
CA LEU A 32 3.03 -12.20 -3.69
C LEU A 32 2.66 -11.35 -2.47
N PRO A 33 3.37 -11.42 -1.31
CA PRO A 33 3.10 -10.51 -0.19
C PRO A 33 3.23 -9.05 -0.57
N MET A 34 4.28 -8.66 -1.32
CA MET A 34 4.47 -7.28 -1.75
C MET A 34 3.35 -6.78 -2.66
N THR A 35 2.84 -7.63 -3.54
CA THR A 35 1.71 -7.31 -4.42
C THR A 35 0.42 -7.14 -3.62
N VAL A 36 0.20 -7.99 -2.62
CA VAL A 36 -0.94 -7.87 -1.69
C VAL A 36 -0.87 -6.56 -0.92
N LEU A 37 0.28 -6.21 -0.35
CA LEU A 37 0.48 -4.94 0.35
C LEU A 37 0.21 -3.74 -0.56
N ARG A 38 0.78 -3.73 -1.78
CA ARG A 38 0.52 -2.66 -2.74
C ARG A 38 -0.95 -2.56 -3.12
N ARG A 39 -1.66 -3.69 -3.21
CA ARG A 39 -3.09 -3.71 -3.50
C ARG A 39 -3.91 -3.15 -2.34
N LEU A 40 -3.59 -3.51 -1.11
CA LEU A 40 -4.22 -2.94 0.09
C LEU A 40 -4.02 -1.42 0.14
N ASP A 41 -2.80 -0.94 -0.11
CA ASP A 41 -2.54 0.50 -0.19
C ASP A 41 -3.31 1.16 -1.34
N GLY A 42 -3.40 0.51 -2.51
CA GLY A 42 -4.16 1.04 -3.64
C GLY A 42 -5.66 1.14 -3.40
N VAL A 43 -6.23 0.29 -2.53
CA VAL A 43 -7.64 0.40 -2.10
C VAL A 43 -7.83 1.61 -1.17
N LEU A 44 -6.83 1.93 -0.36
CA LEU A 44 -6.87 3.07 0.57
C LEU A 44 -6.41 4.39 -0.06
N GLU A 45 -5.72 4.36 -1.19
CA GLU A 45 -5.15 5.52 -1.89
C GLU A 45 -6.16 6.67 -2.11
N PRO A 46 -7.42 6.42 -2.51
CA PRO A 46 -8.42 7.50 -2.68
C PRO A 46 -8.89 8.13 -1.36
N THR A 47 -8.86 7.38 -0.25
CA THR A 47 -9.41 7.79 1.04
C THR A 47 -8.35 8.19 2.06
N LYS A 48 -7.06 7.96 1.77
CA LYS A 48 -5.93 8.20 2.67
C LYS A 48 -5.88 9.63 3.23
N ALA A 49 -6.03 10.64 2.37
CA ALA A 49 -6.00 12.04 2.81
C ALA A 49 -7.12 12.36 3.82
N ASN A 50 -8.32 11.82 3.60
CA ASN A 50 -9.48 12.00 4.47
C ASN A 50 -9.28 11.27 5.81
N VAL A 51 -8.72 10.06 5.77
CA VAL A 51 -8.40 9.28 6.97
C VAL A 51 -7.37 10.01 7.83
N LEU A 52 -6.30 10.54 7.23
CA LEU A 52 -5.25 11.29 7.95
C LEU A 52 -5.78 12.59 8.56
N ALA A 53 -6.55 13.38 7.80
CA ALA A 53 -7.17 14.60 8.34
C ALA A 53 -8.11 14.28 9.51
N ARG A 54 -8.87 13.19 9.41
CA ARG A 54 -9.76 12.76 10.50
C ARG A 54 -8.98 12.22 11.69
N TYR A 55 -7.87 11.54 11.46
CA TYR A 55 -6.98 11.04 12.50
C TYR A 55 -6.40 12.18 13.35
N GLU A 56 -5.91 13.26 12.74
CA GLU A 56 -5.38 14.41 13.50
C GLU A 56 -6.44 15.08 14.38
N ILE A 57 -7.66 15.29 13.86
CA ILE A 57 -8.78 15.83 14.64
C ILE A 57 -9.13 14.91 15.83
N LEU A 58 -9.13 13.60 15.59
CA LEU A 58 -9.46 12.61 16.61
C LEU A 58 -8.34 12.40 17.62
N LYS A 59 -7.08 12.72 17.28
CA LYS A 59 -5.93 12.66 18.19
C LYS A 59 -5.95 13.79 19.21
N GLU A 60 -6.43 14.96 18.83
CA GLU A 60 -6.70 16.08 19.75
C GLU A 60 -7.92 15.81 20.65
N SER A 61 -8.85 14.99 20.15
CA SER A 61 -10.04 14.57 20.88
C SER A 61 -9.71 13.38 21.80
N LYS A 62 -10.15 13.38 23.07
CA LYS A 62 -9.93 12.24 24.01
C LYS A 62 -10.76 10.98 23.68
N VAL A 63 -11.01 10.69 22.41
CA VAL A 63 -11.83 9.55 21.96
C VAL A 63 -11.01 8.27 22.08
N LYS A 64 -11.43 7.36 22.95
CA LYS A 64 -10.73 6.09 23.20
C LYS A 64 -10.82 5.08 22.05
N ASN A 65 -11.83 5.18 21.18
CA ASN A 65 -12.10 4.18 20.14
C ASN A 65 -12.20 4.84 18.75
N VAL A 66 -11.03 5.05 18.14
CA VAL A 66 -10.86 5.82 16.91
C VAL A 66 -11.04 4.94 15.65
N GLU A 67 -10.77 3.64 15.77
CA GLU A 67 -10.76 2.68 14.64
C GLU A 67 -12.08 2.60 13.86
N PRO A 68 -13.28 2.53 14.49
CA PRO A 68 -14.54 2.42 13.75
C PRO A 68 -14.83 3.67 12.92
N ILE A 69 -14.35 4.83 13.39
CA ILE A 69 -14.54 6.12 12.72
C ILE A 69 -13.64 6.19 11.50
N LEU A 70 -12.37 5.79 11.64
CA LEU A 70 -11.40 5.79 10.54
C LEU A 70 -11.75 4.75 9.48
N ASN A 71 -12.23 3.57 9.87
CA ASN A 71 -12.74 2.55 8.94
C ASN A 71 -13.93 3.07 8.13
N ARG A 72 -14.85 3.82 8.77
CA ARG A 72 -15.97 4.45 8.05
C ARG A 72 -15.50 5.49 7.03
N VAL A 73 -14.47 6.28 7.36
CA VAL A 73 -13.88 7.27 6.44
C VAL A 73 -13.10 6.58 5.31
N ALA A 74 -12.42 5.48 5.61
CA ALA A 74 -11.72 4.66 4.63
C ALA A 74 -12.68 3.94 3.66
N GLY A 75 -13.94 3.74 4.07
CA GLY A 75 -14.92 2.96 3.33
C GLY A 75 -14.62 1.45 3.31
N GLN A 76 -13.75 1.00 4.22
CA GLN A 76 -13.23 -0.36 4.31
C GLN A 76 -13.18 -0.80 5.78
N SER A 77 -13.10 -2.11 6.03
CA SER A 77 -12.96 -2.66 7.39
C SER A 77 -11.59 -2.41 8.03
N PHE A 78 -10.70 -1.70 7.33
CA PHE A 78 -9.34 -1.37 7.75
C PHE A 78 -8.96 0.03 7.24
N HIS A 79 -7.95 0.63 7.87
CA HIS A 79 -7.42 1.93 7.51
C HIS A 79 -5.89 1.94 7.69
N ASN A 80 -5.20 2.89 7.05
CA ASN A 80 -3.77 3.10 7.21
C ASN A 80 -3.51 4.54 7.67
N THR A 81 -2.80 4.70 8.78
CA THR A 81 -2.36 5.99 9.34
C THR A 81 -0.90 6.31 9.05
N SER A 82 -0.16 5.40 8.41
CA SER A 82 1.25 5.53 8.01
C SER A 82 1.42 5.91 6.54
#